data_AF-A0A7C7GN68-F1
#
_entry.id   AF-A0A7C7GN68-F1
#
_cell.length_a   1.000
_cell.length_b   1.000
_cell.length_c   1.000
_cell.angle_alpha   90.00
_cell.angle_beta   90.00
_cell.angle_gamma   90.00
#
_symmetry.space_group_name_H-M   'P 1'
#
loop_
_entity.id
_entity.type
_entity.pdbx_description
1 polymer ?
#
loop_
_entity_poly.entity_id
_entity_poly.type
_entity_poly.pdbx_seq_one_letter_code
_entity_poly.pdbx_strand_id
1 'polypeptide(L)'
;MPDFTNQELILKAAIEFGSLYTYEIRHGTLGRTLYVDASNKPEAAVIRRKISGNWNGLYVIVRYTQAQKLAQQEVVRELSAKEKQKALGKKK
;
A
#
# COMPACT_ATOMS: atom_id res chain seq x y z
N MET A 1 -27.61 -10.05 3.32
CA MET A 1 -26.36 -9.46 2.78
C MET A 1 -25.47 -10.63 2.39
N PRO A 2 -24.98 -10.72 1.15
CA PRO A 2 -24.00 -11.75 0.79
C PRO A 2 -22.78 -11.60 1.70
N ASP A 3 -22.43 -12.65 2.44
CA ASP A 3 -21.23 -12.68 3.29
C ASP A 3 -20.03 -12.86 2.36
N PHE A 4 -19.54 -11.74 1.81
CA PHE A 4 -18.31 -11.75 1.03
C PHE A 4 -17.18 -12.26 1.90
N THR A 5 -16.42 -13.20 1.36
CA THR A 5 -15.21 -13.69 2.02
C THR A 5 -14.20 -12.56 2.17
N ASN A 6 -13.31 -12.66 3.15
CA ASN A 6 -12.26 -11.66 3.37
C ASN A 6 -11.41 -11.43 2.10
N GLN A 7 -11.20 -12.48 1.30
CA GLN A 7 -10.44 -12.39 0.05
C GLN A 7 -11.17 -11.56 -1.01
N GLU A 8 -12.48 -11.72 -1.17
CA GLU A 8 -13.28 -10.93 -2.10
C GLU A 8 -13.31 -9.45 -1.69
N LEU A 9 -13.42 -9.18 -0.39
CA LEU A 9 -13.38 -7.81 0.13
C LEU A 9 -12.01 -7.16 -0.08
N ILE A 10 -10.91 -7.90 0.13
CA ILE A 10 -9.56 -7.43 -0.18
C ILE A 10 -9.40 -7.13 -1.67
N LEU A 11 -9.86 -8.05 -2.54
CA LEU A 11 -9.79 -7.87 -3.99
C LEU A 11 -10.58 -6.63 -4.44
N LYS A 12 -11.79 -6.46 -3.91
CA LYS A 12 -12.63 -5.30 -4.20
C LYS A 12 -11.99 -3.99 -3.73
N ALA A 13 -11.36 -3.99 -2.55
CA ALA A 13 -10.61 -2.84 -2.05
C ALA A 13 -9.42 -2.50 -2.98
N ALA A 14 -8.69 -3.51 -3.46
CA ALA A 14 -7.59 -3.30 -4.40
C ALA A 14 -8.06 -2.75 -5.75
N ILE A 15 -9.25 -3.16 -6.24
CA ILE A 15 -9.84 -2.64 -7.47
C ILE A 15 -10.29 -1.18 -7.31
N GLU A 16 -10.97 -0.83 -6.21
CA GLU A 16 -11.51 0.52 -5.99
C GLU A 16 -10.42 1.55 -5.61
N PHE A 17 -9.48 1.15 -4.76
CA PHE A 17 -8.52 2.06 -4.14
C PHE A 17 -7.13 1.98 -4.74
N GLY A 18 -6.79 0.85 -5.39
CA GLY A 18 -5.57 0.66 -6.17
C GLY A 18 -4.73 -0.50 -5.67
N SER A 19 -4.14 -1.26 -6.58
CA SER A 19 -3.30 -2.43 -6.27
C SER A 19 -1.92 -2.09 -5.67
N LEU A 20 -1.60 -0.81 -5.51
CA LEU A 20 -0.32 -0.33 -4.97
C LEU A 20 -0.26 -0.38 -3.44
N TYR A 21 -1.38 -0.67 -2.79
CA TYR A 21 -1.50 -0.72 -1.34
C TYR A 21 -1.69 -2.15 -0.85
N THR A 22 -1.28 -2.39 0.39
CA THR A 22 -1.52 -3.68 1.04
C THR A 22 -2.81 -3.58 1.85
N TYR A 23 -3.71 -4.55 1.66
CA TYR A 23 -5.00 -4.61 2.33
C TYR A 23 -5.06 -5.81 3.25
N GLU A 24 -5.55 -5.60 4.47
CA GLU A 24 -5.68 -6.66 5.45
C GLU A 24 -6.97 -6.48 6.24
N ILE A 25 -7.79 -7.53 6.35
CA ILE A 25 -9.01 -7.49 7.16
C ILE A 25 -8.73 -8.17 8.49
N ARG A 26 -8.93 -7.44 9.59
CA ARG A 26 -8.82 -7.99 10.95
C ARG A 26 -10.07 -7.68 11.76
N HIS A 27 -10.29 -8.46 12.80
CA HIS A 27 -11.31 -8.15 13.80
C HIS A 27 -10.65 -7.34 14.93
N GLY A 28 -11.01 -6.07 15.04
CA GLY A 28 -10.60 -5.19 16.13
C GLY A 28 -11.67 -5.08 17.21
N THR A 29 -11.42 -4.27 18.23
CA THR A 29 -12.37 -4.00 19.33
C THR A 29 -13.69 -3.39 18.85
N LEU A 30 -13.68 -2.70 17.71
CA LEU A 30 -14.85 -2.09 17.08
C LEU A 30 -15.52 -3.01 16.03
N GLY A 31 -15.00 -4.23 15.83
CA GLY A 31 -15.51 -5.18 14.84
C GLY A 31 -14.58 -5.38 13.64
N ARG A 32 -15.13 -5.87 12.53
CA ARG A 32 -14.38 -6.13 11.30
C ARG A 32 -13.85 -4.81 10.71
N THR A 33 -12.54 -4.76 10.51
CA THR A 33 -11.80 -3.55 10.10
C THR A 33 -10.87 -3.87 8.94
N LEU A 34 -10.92 -3.05 7.89
CA LEU A 34 -10.00 -3.04 6.77
C LEU A 34 -8.81 -2.13 7.10
N TYR A 35 -7.64 -2.74 7.18
CA TYR A 35 -6.36 -2.05 7.27
C TYR A 35 -5.81 -1.83 5.87
N VAL A 36 -5.43 -0.59 5.59
CA VAL A 36 -4.81 -0.19 4.32
C VAL A 36 -3.42 0.35 4.64
N ASP A 37 -2.40 -0.39 4.26
CA ASP A 37 -1.01 -0.02 4.48
C ASP A 37 -0.48 0.70 3.23
N ALA A 38 -0.19 1.99 3.40
CA ALA A 38 0.42 2.84 2.37
C ALA A 38 1.93 2.96 2.55
N SER A 39 2.64 3.07 1.44
CA SER A 39 4.11 3.12 1.42
C SER A 39 4.67 4.38 2.08
N ASN A 40 3.92 5.49 2.02
CA ASN A 40 4.36 6.76 2.55
C ASN A 40 3.21 7.60 3.14
N LYS A 41 3.59 8.59 3.95
CA LYS A 41 2.65 9.53 4.58
C LYS A 41 1.78 10.31 3.57
N PRO A 42 2.31 10.85 2.46
CA PRO A 42 1.47 11.57 1.50
C PRO A 42 0.43 10.65 0.83
N GLU A 43 0.79 9.43 0.44
CA GLU A 43 -0.15 8.43 -0.09
C GLU A 43 -1.21 8.06 0.94
N ALA A 44 -0.83 7.86 2.21
CA ALA A 44 -1.78 7.64 3.28
C ALA A 44 -2.80 8.79 3.41
N ALA A 45 -2.35 10.03 3.22
CA ALA A 45 -3.24 11.20 3.23
C ALA A 45 -4.14 11.29 1.99
N VAL A 46 -3.68 10.79 0.84
CA VAL A 46 -4.50 10.69 -0.39
C VAL A 46 -5.57 9.61 -0.21
N ILE A 47 -5.19 8.42 0.25
CA ILE A 47 -6.15 7.33 0.39
C ILE A 47 -7.15 7.55 1.52
N ARG A 48 -6.78 8.22 2.62
CA ARG A 48 -7.73 8.68 3.66
C ARG A 48 -8.77 9.67 3.13
N ARG A 49 -8.44 10.43 2.10
CA ARG A 49 -9.40 11.32 1.43
C ARG A 49 -10.27 10.57 0.43
N LYS A 50 -9.76 9.47 -0.14
CA LYS A 50 -10.48 8.63 -1.11
C LYS A 50 -11.42 7.62 -0.46
N ILE A 51 -11.03 7.06 0.69
CA ILE A 51 -11.77 6.06 1.45
C ILE A 51 -12.55 6.72 2.59
N SER A 52 -13.86 6.52 2.62
CA SER A 52 -14.68 6.85 3.80
C SER A 52 -14.28 5.98 4.99
N GLY A 53 -14.39 6.51 6.22
CA GLY A 53 -14.03 5.78 7.45
C GLY A 53 -14.82 4.48 7.69
N ASN A 54 -15.87 4.23 6.90
CA ASN A 54 -16.58 2.97 6.80
C ASN A 54 -16.69 2.58 5.32
N TRP A 55 -16.38 1.32 5.00
CA TRP A 55 -16.45 0.77 3.64
C TRP A 55 -16.98 -0.66 3.65
N ASN A 56 -18.06 -0.95 2.91
CA ASN A 56 -18.75 -2.26 2.90
C ASN A 56 -19.06 -2.80 4.32
N GLY A 57 -19.39 -1.93 5.27
CA GLY A 57 -19.67 -2.32 6.66
C GLY A 57 -18.42 -2.62 7.50
N LEU A 58 -17.21 -2.37 6.95
CA LEU A 58 -15.94 -2.47 7.65
C LEU A 58 -15.48 -1.08 8.10
N TYR A 59 -14.91 -1.00 9.30
CA TYR A 59 -14.14 0.18 9.68
C TYR A 59 -12.86 0.25 8.85
N VAL A 60 -12.42 1.43 8.45
CA VAL A 60 -11.19 1.57 7.65
C VAL A 60 -10.11 2.27 8.46
N ILE A 61 -8.95 1.61 8.57
CA ILE A 61 -7.76 2.17 9.20
C ILE A 61 -6.63 2.22 8.17
N VAL A 62 -6.26 3.45 7.80
CA VAL A 62 -5.12 3.68 6.93
C VAL A 62 -3.86 3.84 7.78
N ARG A 63 -2.86 3.00 7.54
CA ARG A 63 -1.55 3.04 8.19
C ARG A 63 -0.47 3.39 7.18
N TYR A 64 0.65 3.90 7.67
CA TYR A 64 1.88 4.03 6.89
C TYR A 64 3.05 3.75 7.83
N THR A 65 4.04 3.01 7.35
CA THR A 65 5.22 2.68 8.14
C THR A 65 6.44 3.31 7.49
N GLN A 66 7.20 4.13 8.24
CA GLN A 66 8.41 4.78 7.72
C GLN A 66 9.49 3.79 7.26
N ALA A 67 9.46 2.54 7.74
CA ALA A 67 10.40 1.49 7.35
C ALA A 67 10.47 1.24 5.84
N GLN A 68 9.34 1.36 5.11
CA GLN A 68 9.33 1.17 3.65
C GLN A 68 10.06 2.28 2.89
N LYS A 69 10.20 3.48 3.49
CA LYS A 69 10.88 4.62 2.88
C LYS A 69 12.39 4.40 2.78
N LEU A 70 13.00 3.69 3.74
CA LEU A 70 14.42 3.33 3.67
C LEU A 70 14.69 2.31 2.56
N ALA A 71 13.89 1.24 2.49
CA ALA A 71 14.06 0.19 1.48
C ALA A 71 13.99 0.72 0.03
N GLN A 72 13.07 1.64 -0.25
CA GLN A 72 12.95 2.24 -1.58
C GLN A 72 14.14 3.16 -1.93
N GLN A 73 14.71 3.87 -0.95
CA GLN A 73 15.88 4.72 -1.20
C GLN A 73 17.15 3.91 -1.49
N GLU A 74 17.32 2.75 -0.84
CA GLU A 74 18.44 1.86 -1.10
C GLU A 74 18.37 1.26 -2.51
N VAL A 75 17.20 0.77 -2.93
CA VAL A 75 17.00 0.23 -4.27
C VAL A 75 17.27 1.27 -5.37
N VAL A 76 16.81 2.51 -5.19
CA VAL A 76 17.06 3.60 -6.16
C VAL A 76 18.55 3.95 -6.26
N ARG A 77 19.28 3.92 -5.12
CA ARG A 77 20.73 4.14 -5.11
C ARG A 77 21.48 3.03 -5.83
N GLU A 78 21.10 1.77 -5.60
CA GLU A 78 21.72 0.62 -6.27
C GLU A 78 21.46 0.59 -7.78
N LEU A 79 20.24 0.94 -8.21
CA LEU A 79 19.89 1.04 -9.62
C LEU A 79 20.68 2.16 -10.31
N SER A 80 20.77 3.35 -9.69
CA SER A 80 21.54 4.47 -10.23
C SER A 80 23.05 4.17 -10.30
N ALA A 81 23.59 3.40 -9.35
CA ALA A 81 24.98 2.95 -9.38
C ALA A 81 25.24 1.95 -10.52
N LYS A 82 24.31 1.02 -10.77
CA LYS A 82 24.40 0.05 -11.88
C LYS A 82 24.31 0.73 -13.25
N GLU A 83 23.47 1.75 -13.42
CA GLU A 83 23.37 2.50 -14.67
C GLU A 83 24.67 3.25 -15.02
N LYS A 84 25.31 3.87 -14.01
CA LYS A 84 26.59 4.56 -14.20
C LYS A 84 27.72 3.60 -14.61
N GLN A 85 27.76 2.40 -14.04
CA GLN A 85 28.75 1.38 -14.42
C GLN A 85 28.54 0.85 -15.84
N LYS A 86 27.29 0.67 -16.26
CA LYS A 86 26.95 0.20 -17.62
C LYS A 86 27.26 1.24 -18.70
N ALA A 87 27.13 2.53 -18.39
CA ALA A 87 27.50 3.62 -19.30
C ALA A 87 29.02 3.77 -19.48
N LEU A 88 29.83 3.43 -18.47
CA LEU A 88 31.29 3.55 -18.51
C LEU A 88 31.97 2.38 -19.23
N GLY A 89 31.34 1.20 -19.27
CA GLY A 89 31.87 0.00 -19.94
C GLY A 89 31.70 -0.06 -21.46
N LYS A 90 30.97 0.89 -22.07
CA LYS A 90 30.66 0.88 -23.52
C LYS A 90 31.61 1.71 -24.39
N LYS A 91 32.70 2.24 -23.81
CA LYS A 91 33.81 2.88 -24.53
C LYS A 91 35.06 1.99 -24.46
N LYS A 92 35.07 0.90 -25.22
CA LYS A 92 36.31 0.22 -25.64
C LYS A 92 36.13 -0.26 -27.07
#